data_AF-A0A7J9VG29-F1
#
_entry.id   AF-A0A7J9VG29-F1
#
_cell.length_a   1.000
_cell.length_b   1.000
_cell.length_c   1.000
_cell.angle_alpha   90.00
_cell.angle_beta   90.00
_cell.angle_gamma   90.00
#
_symmetry.space_group_name_H-M   'P 1'
#
loop_
_entity.id
_entity.type
_entity.pdbx_description
1 polymer ?
#
loop_
_entity_poly.entity_id
_entity_poly.type
_entity_poly.pdbx_seq_one_letter_code
_entity_poly.pdbx_strand_id
1 'polypeptide(L)' 'MLSIGEFARLGDVSVRMLRHYDDLGLLRPVQVDEWTGRRRYDVGQNR' A
#
# COMPACT_ATOMS: atom_id res chain seq x y z
N MET A 1 2.59 -3.75 9.96
CA MET A 1 2.91 -3.11 8.67
C MET A 1 3.03 -4.19 7.61
N LEU A 2 2.28 -4.05 6.52
CA LEU A 2 2.20 -5.02 5.44
C LEU A 2 2.93 -4.51 4.21
N SER A 3 3.57 -5.42 3.47
CA SER A 3 3.99 -5.12 2.11
C SER A 3 2.78 -4.85 1.22
N ILE A 4 2.97 -4.14 0.11
CA ILE A 4 1.89 -3.88 -0.85
C ILE A 4 1.20 -5.16 -1.36
N GLY A 5 1.93 -6.28 -1.43
CA GLY A 5 1.38 -7.58 -1.82
C GLY A 5 0.53 -8.24 -0.73
N GLU A 6 0.93 -8.12 0.53
CA GLU A 6 0.12 -8.61 1.66
C GLU A 6 -1.13 -7.75 1.85
N PHE A 7 -1.02 -6.44 1.69
CA PHE A 7 -2.15 -5.52 1.74
C PHE A 7 -3.15 -5.78 0.61
N ALA A 8 -2.65 -6.02 -0.61
CA ALA A 8 -3.45 -6.44 -1.76
C ALA A 8 -4.28 -7.70 -1.47
N ARG A 9 -3.66 -8.72 -0.86
CA ARG A 9 -4.35 -9.97 -0.51
C ARG A 9 -5.44 -9.79 0.54
N LEU A 10 -5.24 -8.90 1.52
CA LEU A 10 -6.25 -8.67 2.56
C LEU A 10 -7.44 -7.83 2.08
N GLY A 11 -7.22 -6.91 1.15
CA GLY A 11 -8.27 -6.07 0.59
C GLY A 11 -8.94 -6.63 -0.66
N ASP A 12 -8.56 -7.83 -1.10
CA ASP A 12 -8.97 -8.44 -2.38
C ASP A 12 -8.82 -7.49 -3.58
N VAL A 13 -7.75 -6.68 -3.55
CA VAL A 13 -7.42 -5.68 -4.58
C VAL A 13 -6.04 -5.96 -5.15
N SER A 14 -5.86 -5.69 -6.44
CA SER A 14 -4.57 -5.90 -7.09
C SER A 14 -3.52 -4.89 -6.62
N VAL A 15 -2.25 -5.31 -6.55
CA VAL A 15 -1.10 -4.41 -6.29
C VAL A 15 -1.07 -3.21 -7.25
N ARG A 16 -1.44 -3.42 -8.51
CA ARG A 16 -1.55 -2.37 -9.53
C ARG A 16 -2.61 -1.32 -9.16
N MET A 17 -3.73 -1.75 -8.57
CA MET A 17 -4.81 -0.86 -8.15
C MET A 17 -4.37 -0.02 -6.95
N LEU A 18 -3.67 -0.62 -5.99
CA LEU A 18 -3.08 0.11 -4.86
C LEU A 18 -2.06 1.15 -5.31
N ARG A 19 -1.24 0.84 -6.32
CA ARG A 19 -0.33 1.81 -6.94
C ARG A 19 -1.09 2.97 -7.58
N HIS A 20 -2.17 2.66 -8.29
CA HIS A 20 -3.02 3.69 -8.87
C HIS A 20 -3.66 4.59 -7.79
N TYR A 21 -4.08 4.02 -6.65
CA TYR A 21 -4.60 4.80 -5.52
C TYR A 21 -3.53 5.63 -4.81
N ASP A 22 -2.29 5.15 -4.73
CA ASP A 22 -1.14 5.92 -4.24
C ASP A 22 -0.86 7.11 -5.16
N ASP A 23 -0.84 6.88 -6.48
CA ASP A 23 -0.64 7.94 -7.49
C ASP A 23 -1.76 9.00 -7.46
N LEU A 24 -2.99 8.57 -7.15
CA LEU A 24 -4.14 9.47 -6.96
C LEU A 24 -4.19 10.12 -5.56
N GLY A 25 -3.30 9.75 -4.64
CA GLY A 25 -3.29 10.24 -3.25
C GLY A 25 -4.43 9.71 -2.37
N LEU A 26 -5.20 8.74 -2.86
CA LEU A 26 -6.32 8.10 -2.16
C LEU A 26 -5.84 7.12 -1.08
N LEU A 27 -4.65 6.53 -1.27
CA LEU A 27 -4.05 5.60 -0.32
C LEU A 27 -2.60 6.01 -0.07
N ARG A 28 -2.33 6.56 1.12
CA ARG A 28 -0.97 7.00 1.47
C ARG A 28 -0.23 5.90 2.22
N PRO A 29 0.94 5.44 1.74
CA PRO A 29 1.75 4.48 2.48
C PRO A 29 2.19 5.09 3.80
N VAL A 30 2.15 4.27 4.86
CA VAL A 30 2.49 4.70 6.22
C VAL A 30 4.01 4.84 6.37
N GLN A 31 4.78 4.12 5.57
CA GLN A 31 6.22 4.27 5.50
C GLN A 31 6.71 3.97 4.09
N VAL A 32 7.63 4.81 3.61
CA VAL A 32 8.38 4.61 2.37
C VAL A 32 9.84 4.45 2.77
N ASP A 33 10.44 3.32 2.41
CA ASP A 33 11.87 3.10 2.55
C ASP A 33 12.61 3.97 1.52
N GLU A 34 13.40 4.94 1.98
CA GLU A 34 14.04 5.96 1.12
C GLU A 34 15.18 5.40 0.27
N TRP A 35 15.79 4.29 0.71
CA TRP A 35 16.91 3.66 0.00
C TRP A 35 16.46 2.67 -1.09
N THR A 36 15.31 2.02 -0.89
CA THR A 36 14.80 0.98 -1.80
C THR A 36 13.48 1.34 -2.49
N GLY A 37 12.82 2.43 -2.08
CA GLY A 37 11.50 2.84 -2.57
C GLY A 37 10.36 1.92 -2.14
N ARG A 38 10.61 1.03 -1.17
CA ARG A 38 9.67 -0.01 -0.73
C ARG A 38 8.62 0.60 0.19
N ARG A 39 7.34 0.47 -0.20
CA ARG A 39 6.20 1.06 0.52
C ARG A 39 5.56 0.03 1.46
N ARG A 40 5.23 0.47 2.67
CA ARG A 40 4.53 -0.31 3.69
C ARG A 40 3.20 0.34 4.05
N TYR A 41 2.17 -0.49 4.19
CA TYR A 41 0.80 -0.07 4.51
C TYR A 41 0.42 -0.59 5.90
N ASP A 42 -0.40 0.17 6.62
CA ASP A 42 -0.95 -0.27 7.90
C ASP A 42 -2.25 -1.05 7.72
N VAL A 43 -2.49 -2.04 8.59
CA VAL A 43 -3.68 -2.91 8.55
C VAL A 43 -4.95 -2.10 8.80
N GLY A 44 -4.86 -0.99 9.55
CA GLY A 44 -6.00 -0.11 9.86
C GLY A 44 -6.43 0.82 8.71
N GLN A 45 -5.74 0.84 7.57
CA GLN A 45 -6.13 1.63 6.39
C GLN A 45 -7.35 1.04 5.65
N ASN A 46 -7.72 -0.21 5.93
CA ASN A 46 -8.79 -0.92 5.23
C ASN A 46 -10.12 -0.93 6.02
N ARG A 47 -10.44 0.16 6.72
CA ARG A 47 -11.67 0.28 7.53
C ARG A 47 -12.65 1.27 6.91
#